data_AF-A0AAN7PUU8-F1
#
_entry.id   AF-A0AAN7PUU8-F1
#
_cell.length_a   1.000
_cell.length_b   1.000
_cell.length_c   1.000
_cell.angle_alpha   90.00
_cell.angle_beta   90.00
_cell.angle_gamma   90.00
#
_symmetry.space_group_name_H-M   'P 1'
#
loop_
_entity.id
_entity.type
_entity.pdbx_description
1 polymer ?
#
loop_
_entity_poly.entity_id
_entity_poly.type
_entity_poly.pdbx_seq_one_letter_code
_entity_poly.pdbx_strand_id
1 'polypeptide(L)'
;MTEVLGFGMKCIKCLLFLLNFTFLFIGICTVTIGGIILVNYNNFDIFLESFHLKPAQFVIAVGALTIGTSFIGCFGASKRSTLIINIYALLLFLILLLEVSLCIMTLVFRCDIYDGLGDNLKHGMGEYINDSGTKKAWDAVQTNLHCCGVNNSYEWARYHVPGHVIDKGHLEYTIPFSCCNDRHCERPYTRGCLKILHHYTYQSTTIFIYISVGNAIVKMFAIILARMLAKAIRQLKSQREMERQINMQEQFDRDVTTTNTFSNRIQY
;
A
#
# COMPACT_ATOMS: atom_id res chain seq x y z
N MET A 1 9.06 -37.08 17.73
CA MET A 1 9.60 -36.02 16.84
C MET A 1 8.58 -35.60 15.77
N THR A 2 7.89 -36.54 15.12
CA THR A 2 6.84 -36.30 14.11
C THR A 2 5.60 -35.57 14.64
N GLU A 3 5.18 -35.82 15.90
CA GLU A 3 4.03 -35.13 16.51
C GLU A 3 4.29 -33.64 16.82
N VAL A 4 5.46 -33.32 17.37
CA VAL A 4 5.90 -31.93 17.64
C VAL A 4 6.04 -31.15 16.33
N LEU A 5 6.59 -31.79 15.29
CA LEU A 5 6.67 -31.22 13.93
C LEU A 5 5.26 -30.99 13.33
N GLY A 6 4.30 -31.86 13.66
CA GLY A 6 2.90 -31.75 13.24
C GLY A 6 2.16 -30.58 13.89
N PHE A 7 2.32 -30.35 15.19
CA PHE A 7 1.68 -29.23 15.90
C PHE A 7 2.22 -27.87 15.43
N GLY A 8 3.55 -27.70 15.39
CA GLY A 8 4.16 -26.44 14.96
C GLY A 8 3.79 -26.04 13.53
N MET A 9 3.71 -27.02 12.62
CA MET A 9 3.28 -26.75 11.24
C MET A 9 1.82 -26.31 11.15
N LYS A 10 0.91 -26.83 11.99
CA LYS A 10 -0.49 -26.37 12.05
C LYS A 10 -0.56 -24.92 12.55
N CYS A 11 0.19 -24.56 13.59
CA CYS A 11 0.25 -23.19 14.09
C CYS A 11 0.76 -22.20 13.03
N ILE A 12 1.87 -22.54 12.34
CA ILE A 12 2.42 -21.69 11.27
C ILE A 12 1.39 -21.48 10.15
N LYS A 13 0.68 -22.53 9.75
CA LYS A 13 -0.38 -22.42 8.73
C LYS A 13 -1.53 -21.54 9.19
N CYS A 14 -1.97 -21.67 10.43
CA CYS A 14 -3.03 -20.84 11.00
C CYS A 14 -2.62 -19.36 11.02
N LEU A 15 -1.41 -19.05 11.50
CA LEU A 15 -0.86 -17.69 11.53
C LEU A 15 -0.75 -17.11 10.11
N LEU A 16 -0.22 -17.88 9.15
CA LEU A 16 -0.17 -17.44 7.75
C LEU A 16 -1.57 -17.16 7.19
N PHE A 17 -2.57 -17.97 7.53
CA PHE A 17 -3.93 -17.75 7.06
C PHE A 17 -4.51 -16.44 7.63
N LEU A 18 -4.32 -16.18 8.92
CA LEU A 18 -4.72 -14.92 9.55
C LEU A 18 -4.03 -13.71 8.92
N LEU A 19 -2.70 -13.77 8.73
CA LEU A 19 -1.93 -12.69 8.11
C LEU A 19 -2.40 -12.41 6.66
N ASN A 20 -2.67 -13.46 5.88
CA ASN A 20 -3.17 -13.29 4.52
C ASN A 20 -4.57 -12.67 4.48
N PHE A 21 -5.44 -12.95 5.45
CA PHE A 21 -6.72 -12.22 5.54
C PHE A 21 -6.53 -10.75 5.89
N THR A 22 -5.58 -10.43 6.78
CA THR A 22 -5.23 -9.03 7.06
C THR A 22 -4.73 -8.32 5.81
N PHE A 23 -3.84 -8.95 5.05
CA PHE A 23 -3.35 -8.39 3.78
C PHE A 23 -4.46 -8.26 2.73
N LEU A 24 -5.39 -9.22 2.66
CA LEU A 24 -6.54 -9.14 1.78
C LEU A 24 -7.40 -7.91 2.11
N PHE A 25 -7.71 -7.70 3.40
CA PHE A 25 -8.49 -6.54 3.85
C PHE A 25 -7.78 -5.22 3.54
N ILE A 26 -6.48 -5.12 3.87
CA ILE A 26 -5.66 -3.94 3.55
C ILE A 26 -5.65 -3.68 2.04
N GLY A 27 -5.49 -4.74 1.23
CA GLY A 27 -5.51 -4.65 -0.23
C GLY A 27 -6.83 -4.11 -0.77
N ILE A 28 -7.97 -4.60 -0.27
CA ILE A 28 -9.31 -4.11 -0.65
C ILE A 28 -9.45 -2.63 -0.28
N CYS A 29 -9.14 -2.24 0.96
CA CYS A 29 -9.19 -0.84 1.38
C CYS A 29 -8.31 0.06 0.49
N THR A 30 -7.11 -0.41 0.14
CA THR A 30 -6.17 0.33 -0.72
C THR A 30 -6.74 0.52 -2.13
N VAL A 31 -7.33 -0.51 -2.72
CA VAL A 31 -8.01 -0.41 -4.03
C VAL A 31 -9.19 0.55 -3.96
N THR A 32 -10.01 0.49 -2.91
CA THR A 32 -11.15 1.39 -2.72
C THR A 32 -10.70 2.84 -2.60
N ILE A 33 -9.69 3.12 -1.77
CA ILE A 33 -9.13 4.47 -1.62
C ILE A 33 -8.56 4.96 -2.96
N GLY A 34 -7.79 4.12 -3.66
CA GLY A 34 -7.25 4.46 -4.97
C GLY A 34 -8.35 4.75 -6.00
N GLY A 35 -9.45 3.98 -5.99
CA GLY A 35 -10.61 4.19 -6.84
C GLY A 35 -11.35 5.50 -6.54
N ILE A 36 -11.55 5.82 -5.26
CA ILE A 36 -12.13 7.11 -4.83
C ILE A 36 -11.25 8.27 -5.31
N ILE A 37 -9.94 8.16 -5.15
CA ILE A 37 -8.99 9.18 -5.62
C ILE A 37 -9.11 9.32 -7.15
N LEU A 38 -9.12 8.20 -7.87
CA LEU A 38 -9.21 8.21 -9.33
C LEU A 38 -10.49 8.88 -9.83
N VAL A 39 -11.65 8.61 -9.21
CA VAL A 39 -12.94 9.19 -9.63
C VAL A 39 -13.03 10.68 -9.30
N ASN A 40 -12.64 11.07 -8.09
CA ASN A 40 -12.80 12.45 -7.61
C ASN A 40 -11.72 13.39 -8.15
N TYR A 41 -10.55 12.86 -8.50
CA TYR A 41 -9.37 13.65 -8.86
C TYR A 41 -8.82 13.33 -10.26
N ASN A 42 -9.61 12.68 -11.14
CA ASN A 42 -9.17 12.31 -12.49
C ASN A 42 -8.70 13.50 -13.36
N ASN A 43 -9.17 14.71 -13.03
CA ASN A 43 -8.91 15.94 -13.79
C ASN A 43 -7.66 16.71 -13.33
N PHE A 44 -6.92 16.21 -12.35
CA PHE A 44 -5.69 16.86 -11.85
C PHE A 44 -4.44 16.22 -12.50
N ASP A 45 -4.34 16.34 -13.82
CA ASP A 45 -3.23 15.84 -14.64
C ASP A 45 -2.04 16.81 -14.63
N ILE A 46 -1.35 16.97 -13.49
CA ILE A 46 -0.31 18.02 -13.40
C ILE A 46 1.10 17.53 -13.04
N PHE A 47 1.33 16.26 -12.61
CA PHE A 47 2.64 15.97 -11.98
C PHE A 47 3.53 14.86 -12.55
N LEU A 48 3.15 14.03 -13.53
CA LEU A 48 4.05 12.96 -14.02
C LEU A 48 3.83 12.61 -15.50
N GLU A 49 4.14 13.52 -16.42
CA GLU A 49 4.02 13.31 -17.88
C GLU A 49 4.99 12.23 -18.44
N SER A 50 6.02 11.84 -17.67
CA SER A 50 7.05 10.89 -18.10
C SER A 50 6.80 9.43 -17.65
N PHE A 51 5.83 9.18 -16.77
CA PHE A 51 5.35 7.84 -16.42
C PHE A 51 3.87 7.71 -16.81
N HIS A 52 3.53 6.78 -17.70
CA HIS A 52 2.14 6.52 -18.12
C HIS A 52 1.17 6.08 -16.99
N LEU A 53 1.60 6.07 -15.72
CA LEU A 53 0.83 5.61 -14.56
C LEU A 53 0.58 6.78 -13.61
N LYS A 54 -0.69 7.20 -13.49
CA LYS A 54 -1.13 8.21 -12.52
C LYS A 54 -0.96 7.69 -11.08
N PRO A 55 -0.67 8.54 -10.07
CA PRO A 55 -0.51 8.09 -8.67
C PRO A 55 -1.67 7.25 -8.14
N ALA A 56 -2.92 7.60 -8.48
CA ALA A 56 -4.10 6.83 -8.12
C ALA A 56 -4.11 5.42 -8.75
N GLN A 57 -3.70 5.29 -10.02
CA GLN A 57 -3.59 4.00 -10.70
C GLN A 57 -2.51 3.12 -10.08
N PHE A 58 -1.39 3.73 -9.68
CA PHE A 58 -0.33 3.02 -8.97
C PHE A 58 -0.82 2.46 -7.62
N VAL A 59 -1.56 3.24 -6.83
CA VAL A 59 -2.16 2.79 -5.56
C VAL A 59 -3.11 1.61 -5.79
N ILE A 60 -3.97 1.69 -6.82
CA ILE A 60 -4.87 0.59 -7.20
C ILE A 60 -4.07 -0.67 -7.59
N ALA A 61 -3.01 -0.52 -8.39
CA ALA A 61 -2.17 -1.63 -8.82
C ALA A 61 -1.50 -2.34 -7.64
N VAL A 62 -0.92 -1.59 -6.70
CA VAL A 62 -0.31 -2.16 -5.47
C VAL A 62 -1.36 -2.87 -4.61
N GLY A 63 -2.55 -2.30 -4.47
CA GLY A 63 -3.68 -2.92 -3.77
C GLY A 63 -4.08 -4.25 -4.41
N ALA A 64 -4.24 -4.28 -5.74
CA ALA A 64 -4.58 -5.48 -6.50
C ALA A 64 -3.50 -6.57 -6.40
N LEU A 65 -2.21 -6.19 -6.47
CA LEU A 65 -1.09 -7.11 -6.23
C LEU A 65 -1.13 -7.70 -4.82
N THR A 66 -1.45 -6.89 -3.81
CA THR A 66 -1.57 -7.34 -2.41
C THR A 66 -2.73 -8.33 -2.25
N ILE A 67 -3.87 -8.10 -2.92
CA ILE A 67 -5.00 -9.03 -2.96
C ILE A 67 -4.58 -10.35 -3.60
N GLY A 68 -3.97 -10.30 -4.79
CA GLY A 68 -3.52 -11.49 -5.52
C GLY A 68 -2.52 -12.33 -4.72
N THR A 69 -1.54 -11.66 -4.10
CA THR A 69 -0.55 -12.34 -3.23
C THR A 69 -1.18 -12.98 -2.00
N SER A 70 -2.21 -12.36 -1.42
CA SER A 70 -2.96 -12.91 -0.28
C SER A 70 -3.65 -14.23 -0.65
N PHE A 71 -4.27 -14.31 -1.83
CA PHE A 71 -4.82 -15.57 -2.34
C PHE A 71 -3.75 -16.63 -2.52
N ILE A 72 -2.62 -16.28 -3.16
CA ILE A 72 -1.48 -17.21 -3.33
C ILE A 72 -0.96 -17.69 -1.97
N GLY A 73 -0.93 -16.83 -0.96
CA GLY A 73 -0.56 -17.17 0.42
C GLY A 73 -1.51 -18.20 1.05
N CYS A 74 -2.83 -18.00 0.93
CA CYS A 74 -3.84 -18.95 1.39
C CYS A 74 -3.75 -20.31 0.66
N PHE A 75 -3.60 -20.28 -0.67
CA PHE A 75 -3.40 -21.50 -1.47
C PHE A 75 -2.08 -22.20 -1.13
N GLY A 76 -1.01 -21.43 -0.90
CA GLY A 76 0.31 -21.91 -0.50
C GLY A 76 0.32 -22.56 0.88
N ALA A 77 -0.38 -22.01 1.86
CA ALA A 77 -0.51 -22.61 3.20
C ALA A 77 -1.31 -23.93 3.15
N SER A 78 -2.30 -24.01 2.27
CA SER A 78 -3.15 -25.19 2.07
C SER A 78 -2.42 -26.30 1.30
N LYS A 79 -1.73 -25.97 0.21
CA LYS A 79 -0.96 -26.94 -0.59
C LYS A 79 0.37 -27.31 0.06
N ARG A 80 0.77 -28.58 -0.07
CA ARG A 80 2.12 -29.04 0.31
C ARG A 80 3.16 -28.78 -0.81
N SER A 81 3.07 -27.65 -1.49
CA SER A 81 3.97 -27.29 -2.59
C SER A 81 4.90 -26.15 -2.17
N THR A 82 6.20 -26.43 -2.20
CA THR A 82 7.26 -25.48 -1.84
C THR A 82 7.41 -24.37 -2.87
N LEU A 83 7.10 -24.64 -4.13
CA LEU A 83 7.14 -23.66 -5.22
C LEU A 83 6.17 -22.51 -4.95
N ILE A 84 4.91 -22.82 -4.61
CA ILE A 84 3.86 -21.82 -4.37
C ILE A 84 4.23 -20.92 -3.18
N ILE A 85 4.72 -21.52 -2.09
CA ILE A 85 5.13 -20.78 -0.89
C ILE A 85 6.36 -19.90 -1.17
N ASN A 86 7.30 -20.37 -2.00
CA ASN A 86 8.45 -19.57 -2.42
C ASN A 86 8.04 -18.39 -3.31
N ILE A 87 7.11 -18.60 -4.24
CA ILE A 87 6.53 -17.53 -5.08
C ILE A 87 5.84 -16.51 -4.19
N TYR A 88 5.01 -16.95 -3.24
CA TYR A 88 4.39 -16.07 -2.25
C TYR A 88 5.42 -15.20 -1.50
N ALA A 89 6.47 -15.83 -0.97
CA ALA A 89 7.52 -15.10 -0.25
C ALA A 89 8.29 -14.11 -1.16
N LEU A 90 8.52 -14.47 -2.42
CA LEU A 90 9.15 -13.57 -3.40
C LEU A 90 8.25 -12.37 -3.70
N LEU A 91 6.95 -12.59 -3.94
CA LEU A 91 6.02 -11.51 -4.24
C LEU A 91 5.85 -10.56 -3.05
N LEU A 92 5.76 -11.08 -1.82
CA LEU A 92 5.75 -10.24 -0.60
C LEU A 92 7.02 -9.39 -0.48
N PHE A 93 8.18 -9.97 -0.80
CA PHE A 93 9.44 -9.25 -0.78
C PHE A 93 9.48 -8.12 -1.84
N LEU A 94 8.98 -8.38 -3.05
CA LEU A 94 8.89 -7.34 -4.09
C LEU A 94 7.93 -6.22 -3.68
N ILE A 95 6.77 -6.55 -3.09
CA ILE A 95 5.82 -5.55 -2.56
C ILE A 95 6.46 -4.74 -1.44
N LEU A 96 7.27 -5.36 -0.58
CA LEU A 96 8.01 -4.67 0.48
C LEU A 96 8.99 -3.64 -0.10
N LEU A 97 9.72 -3.99 -1.16
CA LEU A 97 10.62 -3.04 -1.83
C LEU A 97 9.87 -1.84 -2.41
N LEU A 98 8.71 -2.08 -3.04
CA LEU A 98 7.86 -0.99 -3.54
C LEU A 98 7.39 -0.09 -2.40
N GLU A 99 6.98 -0.65 -1.28
CA GLU A 99 6.53 0.10 -0.11
C GLU A 99 7.67 0.94 0.50
N VAL A 100 8.87 0.39 0.61
CA VAL A 100 10.05 1.13 1.08
C VAL A 100 10.37 2.30 0.16
N SER A 101 10.35 2.09 -1.17
CA SER A 101 10.57 3.16 -2.14
C SER A 101 9.53 4.28 -2.00
N LEU A 102 8.25 3.95 -1.80
CA LEU A 102 7.20 4.93 -1.56
C LEU A 102 7.39 5.69 -0.25
N CYS A 103 7.81 5.00 0.81
CA CYS A 103 8.09 5.61 2.11
C CYS A 103 9.25 6.62 2.00
N ILE A 104 10.34 6.25 1.32
CA ILE A 104 11.47 7.14 1.06
C ILE A 104 11.01 8.35 0.22
N MET A 105 10.26 8.12 -0.85
CA MET A 105 9.72 9.18 -1.69
C MET A 105 8.85 10.16 -0.87
N THR A 106 7.97 9.63 -0.01
CA THR A 106 7.12 10.43 0.89
C THR A 106 7.95 11.25 1.89
N LEU A 107 9.03 10.68 2.42
CA LEU A 107 9.94 11.37 3.34
C LEU A 107 10.69 12.52 2.64
N VAL A 108 11.21 12.27 1.43
CA VAL A 108 11.88 13.29 0.62
C VAL A 108 10.92 14.43 0.30
N PHE A 109 9.72 14.12 -0.20
CA PHE A 109 8.70 15.13 -0.44
C PHE A 109 8.36 15.92 0.81
N ARG A 110 8.22 15.26 1.97
CA ARG A 110 7.95 15.93 3.24
C ARG A 110 9.03 16.95 3.62
N CYS A 111 10.31 16.68 3.32
CA CYS A 111 11.41 17.61 3.60
C CYS A 111 11.35 18.86 2.71
N ASP A 112 10.98 18.70 1.44
CA ASP A 112 10.98 19.80 0.46
C ASP A 112 9.64 20.56 0.36
N ILE A 113 8.59 20.05 1.02
CA ILE A 113 7.22 20.54 0.83
C ILE A 113 7.03 22.00 1.28
N TYR A 114 7.70 22.55 2.30
CA TYR A 114 7.30 23.88 2.80
C TYR A 114 7.50 25.00 1.76
N ASP A 115 8.69 25.10 1.18
CA ASP A 115 9.00 26.14 0.20
C ASP A 115 8.40 25.79 -1.18
N GLY A 116 8.53 24.52 -1.62
CA GLY A 116 7.97 24.07 -2.89
C GLY A 116 6.45 24.14 -2.96
N LEU A 117 5.74 23.84 -1.87
CA LEU A 117 4.28 23.98 -1.80
C LEU A 117 3.87 25.45 -1.85
N GLY A 118 4.63 26.36 -1.24
CA GLY A 118 4.36 27.79 -1.30
C GLY A 118 4.36 28.32 -2.74
N ASP A 119 5.37 27.95 -3.52
CA ASP A 119 5.50 28.38 -4.92
C ASP A 119 4.47 27.71 -5.83
N ASN A 120 4.20 26.42 -5.63
CA ASN A 120 3.14 25.70 -6.36
C ASN A 120 1.75 26.30 -6.09
N LEU A 121 1.47 26.68 -4.84
CA LEU A 121 0.22 27.36 -4.50
C LEU A 121 0.15 28.73 -5.20
N LYS A 122 1.21 29.54 -5.15
CA LYS A 122 1.22 30.85 -5.84
C LYS A 122 1.04 30.70 -7.36
N HIS A 123 1.64 29.69 -7.97
CA HIS A 123 1.44 29.38 -9.38
C HIS A 123 -0.03 29.01 -9.65
N GLY A 124 -0.63 28.15 -8.81
CA GLY A 124 -2.04 27.81 -8.91
C GLY A 124 -2.99 29.01 -8.71
N MET A 125 -2.62 30.03 -7.94
CA MET A 125 -3.39 31.28 -7.88
C MET A 125 -3.40 32.01 -9.23
N GLY A 126 -2.30 31.93 -9.99
CA GLY A 126 -2.21 32.48 -11.35
C GLY A 126 -3.12 31.76 -12.35
N GLU A 127 -3.20 30.44 -12.24
CA GLU A 127 -4.03 29.61 -13.13
C GLU A 127 -5.50 29.49 -12.68
N TYR A 128 -5.88 30.13 -11.57
CA TYR A 128 -7.21 30.02 -10.99
C TYR A 128 -8.35 30.39 -11.95
N ILE A 129 -8.13 31.34 -12.86
CA ILE A 129 -9.12 31.76 -13.86
C ILE A 129 -9.08 30.88 -15.11
N ASN A 130 -7.89 30.42 -15.51
CA ASN A 130 -7.65 29.78 -16.80
C ASN A 130 -7.92 28.27 -16.75
N ASP A 131 -7.68 27.62 -15.61
CA ASP A 131 -7.87 26.19 -15.43
C ASP A 131 -9.02 25.87 -14.46
N SER A 132 -10.06 25.22 -15.01
CA SER A 132 -11.22 24.80 -14.24
C SER A 132 -10.89 23.77 -13.15
N GLY A 133 -9.83 22.96 -13.35
CA GLY A 133 -9.34 22.02 -12.35
C GLY A 133 -8.75 22.76 -11.15
N THR A 134 -7.81 23.67 -11.42
CA THR A 134 -7.13 24.53 -10.44
C THR A 134 -8.12 25.38 -9.67
N LYS A 135 -9.12 25.95 -10.34
CA LYS A 135 -10.23 26.66 -9.68
C LYS A 135 -10.95 25.78 -8.65
N LYS A 136 -11.39 24.59 -9.07
CA LYS A 136 -12.10 23.65 -8.18
C LYS A 136 -11.23 23.21 -7.00
N ALA A 137 -9.94 22.97 -7.21
CA ALA A 137 -9.02 22.65 -6.13
C ALA A 137 -8.88 23.80 -5.13
N TRP A 138 -8.68 25.03 -5.60
CA TRP A 138 -8.60 26.20 -4.74
C TRP A 138 -9.89 26.44 -3.95
N ASP A 139 -11.04 26.35 -4.63
CA ASP A 139 -12.35 26.50 -3.99
C ASP A 139 -12.56 25.45 -2.89
N ALA A 140 -12.20 24.19 -3.16
CA ALA A 140 -12.28 23.11 -2.19
C ALA A 140 -11.33 23.35 -1.00
N VAL A 141 -10.08 23.74 -1.26
CA VAL A 141 -9.09 23.99 -0.20
C VAL A 141 -9.54 25.14 0.71
N GLN A 142 -9.97 26.26 0.13
CA GLN A 142 -10.37 27.45 0.90
C GLN A 142 -11.64 27.20 1.71
N THR A 143 -12.63 26.52 1.11
CA THR A 143 -13.89 26.19 1.78
C THR A 143 -13.68 25.16 2.90
N ASN A 144 -12.93 24.08 2.63
CA ASN A 144 -12.78 22.97 3.59
C ASN A 144 -11.79 23.29 4.72
N LEU A 145 -10.79 24.13 4.47
CA LEU A 145 -9.75 24.47 5.46
C LEU A 145 -9.95 25.86 6.08
N HIS A 146 -11.02 26.58 5.69
CA HIS A 146 -11.33 27.93 6.18
C HIS A 146 -10.13 28.88 6.12
N CYS A 147 -9.49 28.91 4.95
CA CYS A 147 -8.28 29.68 4.66
C CYS A 147 -8.43 30.47 3.36
N CYS A 148 -7.62 31.50 3.14
CA CYS A 148 -7.66 32.29 1.91
C CYS A 148 -6.27 32.77 1.51
N GLY A 149 -5.92 32.54 0.24
CA GLY A 149 -4.58 32.81 -0.32
C GLY A 149 -3.51 31.86 0.22
N VAL A 150 -2.25 32.05 -0.19
CA VAL A 150 -1.14 31.20 0.25
C VAL A 150 -0.78 31.54 1.71
N ASN A 151 -0.50 32.82 1.96
CA ASN A 151 -0.15 33.36 3.27
C ASN A 151 -1.25 34.22 3.86
N ASN A 152 -2.00 34.94 3.02
CA ASN A 152 -3.12 35.78 3.43
C ASN A 152 -4.07 36.07 2.24
N SER A 153 -5.26 36.57 2.54
CA SER A 153 -6.30 36.86 1.54
C SER A 153 -5.96 38.01 0.59
N TYR A 154 -5.04 38.91 0.96
CA TYR A 154 -4.65 40.06 0.13
C TYR A 154 -3.82 39.62 -1.10
N GLU A 155 -3.20 38.44 -1.09
CA GLU A 155 -2.47 37.92 -2.26
C GLU A 155 -3.37 37.78 -3.51
N TRP A 156 -4.69 37.62 -3.34
CA TRP A 156 -5.65 37.60 -4.44
C TRP A 156 -5.77 38.92 -5.21
N ALA A 157 -5.41 40.06 -4.59
CA ALA A 157 -5.46 41.37 -5.22
C ALA A 157 -4.61 41.46 -6.52
N ARG A 158 -3.65 40.54 -6.70
CA ARG A 158 -2.77 40.49 -7.88
C ARG A 158 -3.39 39.79 -9.09
N TYR A 159 -4.45 39.00 -8.89
CA TYR A 159 -4.93 38.03 -9.88
C TYR A 159 -6.29 38.39 -10.50
N HIS A 160 -6.90 39.53 -10.12
CA HIS A 160 -8.17 40.04 -10.67
C HIS A 160 -9.27 38.96 -10.80
N VAL A 161 -9.47 38.19 -9.74
CA VAL A 161 -10.40 37.06 -9.74
C VAL A 161 -11.85 37.50 -9.57
N PRO A 162 -12.82 36.78 -10.17
CA PRO A 162 -14.24 37.00 -9.88
C PRO A 162 -14.55 36.56 -8.44
N GLY A 163 -15.24 37.41 -7.69
CA GLY A 163 -15.62 37.09 -6.31
C GLY A 163 -16.11 38.27 -5.50
N HIS A 164 -15.90 38.22 -4.18
CA HIS A 164 -16.33 39.27 -3.26
C HIS A 164 -15.38 40.46 -3.28
N VAL A 165 -15.94 41.66 -3.36
CA VAL A 165 -15.21 42.92 -3.21
C VAL A 165 -15.02 43.20 -1.72
N ILE A 166 -13.78 43.35 -1.30
CA ILE A 166 -13.40 43.70 0.07
C ILE A 166 -12.93 45.16 0.07
N ASP A 167 -13.69 46.02 0.74
CA ASP A 167 -13.33 47.41 0.97
C ASP A 167 -12.75 47.58 2.38
N LYS A 168 -11.48 47.98 2.46
CA LYS A 168 -10.79 48.36 3.71
C LYS A 168 -10.47 49.86 3.75
N GLY A 169 -11.34 50.69 3.19
CA GLY A 169 -11.30 52.15 3.21
C GLY A 169 -10.25 52.76 2.26
N HIS A 170 -9.01 52.26 2.29
CA HIS A 170 -7.90 52.75 1.46
C HIS A 170 -7.49 51.77 0.35
N LEU A 171 -8.02 50.56 0.36
CA LEU A 171 -7.78 49.54 -0.66
C LEU A 171 -9.04 48.72 -0.90
N GLU A 172 -9.42 48.62 -2.17
CA GLU A 172 -10.46 47.75 -2.69
C GLU A 172 -9.80 46.59 -3.45
N TYR A 173 -10.13 45.35 -3.11
CA TYR A 173 -9.63 44.17 -3.82
C TYR A 173 -10.65 43.03 -3.83
N THR A 174 -10.56 42.15 -4.82
CA THR A 174 -11.46 41.02 -4.98
C THR A 174 -10.82 39.72 -4.50
N ILE A 175 -11.60 38.89 -3.81
CA ILE A 175 -11.20 37.54 -3.38
C ILE A 175 -12.20 36.50 -3.90
N PRO A 176 -11.78 35.23 -4.11
CA PRO A 176 -12.69 34.16 -4.50
C PRO A 176 -13.91 34.00 -3.58
N PHE A 177 -15.04 33.57 -4.13
CA PHE A 177 -16.26 33.28 -3.35
C PHE A 177 -16.02 32.23 -2.24
N SER A 178 -15.09 31.31 -2.45
CA SER A 178 -14.70 30.25 -1.51
C SER A 178 -13.89 30.74 -0.30
N CYS A 179 -13.42 31.99 -0.29
CA CYS A 179 -12.72 32.60 0.85
C CYS A 179 -13.65 33.08 1.98
N CYS A 180 -14.96 32.84 1.87
CA CYS A 180 -15.99 33.24 2.81
C CYS A 180 -17.09 32.18 2.90
N ASN A 181 -17.73 32.07 4.07
CA ASN A 181 -18.91 31.20 4.23
C ASN A 181 -20.24 31.97 4.05
N ASP A 182 -20.21 33.29 4.17
CA ASP A 182 -21.39 34.15 4.15
C ASP A 182 -21.61 34.79 2.78
N ARG A 183 -22.88 34.97 2.38
CA ARG A 183 -23.26 35.56 1.07
C ARG A 183 -22.71 36.97 0.84
N HIS A 184 -22.48 37.73 1.90
CA HIS A 184 -21.95 39.10 1.84
C HIS A 184 -20.47 39.19 2.25
N CYS A 185 -19.84 38.07 2.62
CA CYS A 185 -18.41 38.00 2.96
C CYS A 185 -17.94 39.09 3.94
N GLU A 186 -18.72 39.34 5.00
CA GLU A 186 -18.39 40.35 6.02
C GLU A 186 -17.07 40.04 6.75
N ARG A 187 -16.70 38.74 6.82
CA ARG A 187 -15.49 38.26 7.49
C ARG A 187 -14.74 37.24 6.62
N PRO A 188 -13.85 37.69 5.73
CA PRO A 188 -13.02 36.78 4.94
C PRO A 188 -12.04 36.00 5.82
N TYR A 189 -11.72 34.77 5.40
CA TYR A 189 -10.66 34.01 6.06
C TYR A 189 -9.34 34.79 5.99
N THR A 190 -8.75 35.04 7.16
CA THR A 190 -7.51 35.83 7.27
C THR A 190 -6.25 34.97 7.27
N ARG A 191 -6.40 33.66 7.48
CA ARG A 191 -5.30 32.70 7.54
C ARG A 191 -4.94 32.21 6.14
N GLY A 192 -3.64 32.18 5.83
CA GLY A 192 -3.13 31.55 4.62
C GLY A 192 -3.25 30.03 4.62
N CYS A 193 -3.53 29.46 3.45
CA CYS A 193 -3.70 28.03 3.27
C CYS A 193 -2.39 27.24 3.37
N LEU A 194 -1.23 27.85 3.08
CA LEU A 194 0.07 27.15 3.09
C LEU A 194 0.39 26.53 4.45
N LYS A 195 0.26 27.30 5.54
CA LYS A 195 0.58 26.82 6.89
C LYS A 195 -0.34 25.68 7.31
N ILE A 196 -1.62 25.78 6.99
CA ILE A 196 -2.63 24.77 7.32
C ILE A 196 -2.37 23.50 6.50
N LEU A 197 -2.21 23.63 5.19
CA LEU A 197 -1.96 22.52 4.28
C LEU A 197 -0.62 21.82 4.58
N HIS A 198 0.42 22.57 4.94
CA HIS A 198 1.68 22.02 5.42
C HIS A 198 1.47 21.20 6.70
N HIS A 199 0.74 21.73 7.68
CA HIS A 199 0.47 21.02 8.93
C HIS A 199 -0.33 19.73 8.70
N TYR A 200 -1.40 19.79 7.90
CA TYR A 200 -2.21 18.62 7.54
C TYR A 200 -1.40 17.58 6.75
N THR A 201 -0.60 18.01 5.78
CA THR A 201 0.26 17.12 4.99
C THR A 201 1.32 16.47 5.86
N TYR A 202 1.98 17.23 6.74
CA TYR A 202 2.97 16.71 7.68
C TYR A 202 2.38 15.68 8.64
N GLN A 203 1.19 15.96 9.20
CA GLN A 203 0.51 15.03 10.11
C GLN A 203 0.06 13.76 9.38
N SER A 204 -0.55 13.90 8.20
CA SER A 204 -1.04 12.76 7.41
C SER A 204 0.10 11.86 6.94
N THR A 205 1.19 12.45 6.43
CA THR A 205 2.39 11.69 6.03
C THR A 205 3.07 11.01 7.21
N THR A 206 3.08 11.65 8.40
CA THR A 206 3.58 11.02 9.63
C THR A 206 2.80 9.75 9.98
N ILE A 207 1.46 9.81 9.96
CA ILE A 207 0.61 8.64 10.24
C ILE A 207 0.86 7.55 9.20
N PHE A 208 0.93 7.91 7.91
CA PHE A 208 1.23 6.99 6.82
C PHE A 208 2.56 6.26 7.02
N ILE A 209 3.62 6.96 7.42
CA ILE A 209 4.94 6.36 7.67
C ILE A 209 4.86 5.31 8.79
N TYR A 210 4.18 5.60 9.90
CA TYR A 210 4.02 4.62 10.98
C TYR A 210 3.25 3.37 10.53
N ILE A 211 2.17 3.54 9.77
CA ILE A 211 1.39 2.42 9.22
C ILE A 211 2.26 1.60 8.26
N SER A 212 3.03 2.25 7.39
CA SER A 212 3.89 1.58 6.41
C SER A 212 5.01 0.77 7.08
N VAL A 213 5.65 1.32 8.12
CA VAL A 213 6.65 0.59 8.91
C VAL A 213 6.02 -0.64 9.59
N GLY A 214 4.84 -0.49 10.18
CA GLY A 214 4.12 -1.62 10.78
C GLY A 214 3.81 -2.72 9.76
N ASN A 215 3.29 -2.33 8.59
CA ASN A 215 2.99 -3.25 7.49
C ASN A 215 4.26 -3.98 6.98
N ALA A 216 5.37 -3.27 6.86
CA ALA A 216 6.66 -3.83 6.49
C ALA A 216 7.12 -4.92 7.49
N ILE A 217 6.99 -4.66 8.80
CA ILE A 217 7.32 -5.64 9.85
C ILE A 217 6.44 -6.89 9.73
N VAL A 218 5.13 -6.70 9.53
CA VAL A 218 4.17 -7.81 9.39
C VAL A 218 4.50 -8.65 8.14
N LYS A 219 4.87 -8.01 7.02
CA LYS A 219 5.32 -8.71 5.80
C LYS A 219 6.62 -9.49 6.02
N MET A 220 7.59 -8.91 6.71
CA MET A 220 8.84 -9.61 7.07
C MET A 220 8.55 -10.85 7.91
N PHE A 221 7.66 -10.74 8.89
CA PHE A 221 7.23 -11.88 9.70
C PHE A 221 6.54 -12.96 8.86
N ALA A 222 5.64 -12.57 7.94
CA ALA A 222 4.98 -13.50 7.02
C ALA A 222 5.98 -14.22 6.10
N ILE A 223 7.01 -13.52 5.59
CA ILE A 223 8.08 -14.13 4.79
C ILE A 223 8.84 -15.17 5.61
N ILE A 224 9.20 -14.86 6.87
CA ILE A 224 9.89 -15.80 7.75
C ILE A 224 9.03 -17.06 7.97
N LEU A 225 7.75 -16.90 8.30
CA LEU A 225 6.82 -18.02 8.47
C LEU A 225 6.67 -18.85 7.18
N ALA A 226 6.59 -18.21 6.02
CA ALA A 226 6.52 -18.89 4.72
C ALA A 226 7.79 -19.72 4.46
N ARG A 227 8.98 -19.16 4.73
CA ARG A 227 10.25 -19.89 4.56
C ARG A 227 10.37 -21.06 5.54
N MET A 228 9.93 -20.88 6.79
CA MET A 228 9.85 -21.96 7.78
C MET A 228 8.92 -23.07 7.30
N LEU A 229 7.73 -22.72 6.79
CA LEU A 229 6.79 -23.69 6.25
C LEU A 229 7.35 -24.43 5.02
N ALA A 230 8.01 -23.71 4.11
CA ALA A 230 8.66 -24.31 2.94
C ALA A 230 9.81 -25.26 3.33
N LYS A 231 10.58 -24.93 4.37
CA LYS A 231 11.62 -25.83 4.92
C LYS A 231 10.98 -27.09 5.53
N ALA A 232 9.94 -26.93 6.34
CA ALA A 232 9.23 -28.05 6.95
C ALA A 232 8.61 -28.99 5.89
N ILE A 233 8.00 -28.45 4.84
CA ILE A 233 7.44 -29.26 3.74
C ILE A 233 8.55 -30.01 2.98
N ARG A 234 9.71 -29.39 2.72
CA ARG A 234 10.86 -30.07 2.09
C ARG A 234 11.37 -31.23 2.93
N GLN A 235 11.51 -31.01 4.24
CA GLN A 235 11.94 -32.06 5.17
C GLN A 235 10.93 -33.23 5.19
N LEU A 236 9.63 -32.93 5.25
CA LEU A 236 8.58 -33.96 5.20
C LEU A 236 8.57 -34.72 3.86
N LYS A 237 8.88 -34.05 2.74
CA LYS A 237 8.99 -34.70 1.43
C LYS A 237 10.18 -35.66 1.39
N SER A 238 11.35 -35.21 1.85
CA SER A 238 12.56 -36.02 1.94
C SER A 238 12.39 -37.22 2.88
N GLN A 239 11.75 -37.04 4.04
CA GLN A 239 11.43 -38.16 4.96
C GLN A 239 10.56 -39.23 4.30
N ARG A 240 9.50 -38.83 3.58
CA ARG A 240 8.62 -39.77 2.87
C ARG A 240 9.31 -40.48 1.71
N GLU A 241 10.25 -39.82 1.05
CA GLU A 241 11.06 -40.44 -0.01
C GLU A 241 12.00 -41.51 0.58
N MET A 242 12.65 -41.23 1.71
CA MET A 242 13.47 -42.21 2.44
C MET A 242 12.63 -43.39 2.95
N GLU A 243 11.46 -43.14 3.56
CA GLU A 243 10.55 -44.20 4.01
C GLU A 243 10.11 -45.13 2.86
N ARG A 244 9.85 -44.57 1.67
CA ARG A 244 9.53 -45.38 0.48
C ARG A 244 10.70 -46.24 0.03
N GLN A 245 11.93 -45.73 0.07
CA GLN A 245 13.13 -46.49 -0.28
C GLN A 245 13.37 -47.63 0.72
N ILE A 246 13.21 -47.38 2.02
CA ILE A 246 13.32 -48.40 3.07
C ILE A 246 12.26 -49.48 2.87
N ASN A 247 10.99 -49.10 2.67
CA ASN A 247 9.91 -50.07 2.47
C ASN A 247 10.11 -50.92 1.20
N MET A 248 10.65 -50.35 0.12
CA MET A 248 10.99 -51.11 -1.09
C MET A 248 12.14 -52.09 -0.83
N GLN A 249 13.18 -51.68 -0.10
CA GLN A 249 14.29 -52.56 0.27
C GLN A 249 13.83 -53.74 1.13
N GLU A 250 13.04 -53.47 2.18
CA GLU A 250 12.50 -54.53 3.04
C GLU A 250 11.59 -55.51 2.29
N GLN A 251 10.84 -55.03 1.29
CA GLN A 251 10.01 -55.90 0.46
C GLN A 251 10.86 -56.82 -0.41
N PHE A 252 11.92 -56.30 -1.03
CA PHE A 252 12.87 -57.10 -1.78
C PHE A 252 13.54 -58.19 -0.92
N ASP A 253 14.00 -57.83 0.29
CA ASP A 253 14.65 -58.78 1.21
C ASP A 253 13.68 -59.91 1.66
N ARG A 254 12.39 -59.60 1.86
CA ARG A 254 11.34 -60.60 2.15
C ARG A 254 11.12 -61.56 0.98
N ASP A 255 11.09 -61.06 -0.26
CA ASP A 255 10.86 -61.89 -1.45
C ASP A 255 12.02 -62.86 -1.71
N VAL A 256 13.27 -62.39 -1.52
CA VAL A 256 14.49 -63.24 -1.61
C VAL A 256 14.46 -64.34 -0.54
N THR A 257 14.13 -63.99 0.70
CA THR A 257 14.05 -64.95 1.80
C THR A 257 12.97 -66.02 1.54
N THR A 258 11.84 -65.62 0.97
CA THR A 258 10.73 -66.53 0.62
C THR A 258 11.13 -67.48 -0.52
N THR A 259 11.88 -66.99 -1.50
CA THR A 259 12.35 -67.80 -2.64
C THR A 259 13.40 -68.82 -2.19
N ASN A 260 14.36 -68.41 -1.35
CA ASN A 260 15.37 -69.31 -0.79
C ASN A 260 14.75 -70.41 0.10
N THR A 261 13.76 -70.04 0.93
CA THR A 261 13.05 -71.03 1.76
C THR A 261 12.21 -71.99 0.92
N PHE A 262 11.66 -71.56 -0.21
CA PHE A 262 10.97 -72.44 -1.15
C PHE A 262 11.93 -73.38 -1.90
N SER A 263 13.06 -72.86 -2.39
CA SER A 263 14.08 -73.65 -3.07
C SER A 263 14.66 -74.76 -2.17
N ASN A 264 14.96 -74.43 -0.91
CA ASN A 264 15.42 -75.42 0.07
C ASN A 264 14.38 -76.50 0.38
N ARG A 265 13.07 -76.23 0.18
CA ARG A 265 12.00 -77.18 0.46
C ARG A 265 11.75 -78.17 -0.69
N ILE A 266 12.26 -77.89 -1.89
CA ILE A 266 12.14 -78.77 -3.07
C ILE A 266 13.31 -79.76 -3.15
N GLN A 267 14.43 -79.48 -2.48
CA GLN A 267 15.61 -80.35 -2.50
C GLN A 267 15.60 -81.52 -1.49
N TYR A 268 14.50 -81.71 -0.75
CA TYR A 268 14.24 -82.83 0.15
C TYR A 268 12.93 -83.52 -0.23
#